data_AF-A0A0P0MIF8-F1
#
_entry.id   AF-A0A0P0MIF8-F1
#
_cell.length_a   1.000
_cell.length_b   1.000
_cell.length_c   1.000
_cell.angle_alpha   90.00
_cell.angle_beta   90.00
_cell.angle_gamma   90.00
#
_symmetry.space_group_name_H-M   'P 1'
#
loop_
_entity.id
_entity.type
_entity.pdbx_description
1 polymer ?
#
loop_
_entity_poly.entity_id
_entity_poly.type
_entity_poly.pdbx_seq_one_letter_code
_entity_poly.pdbx_strand_id
1 'polypeptide(L)'
;MKFIRTAASLNETSFYEMSFNGGEPMYGLVRYLELSPSHRIVYTQQFCDANEQVIRPVFFSNWPLEMNTRIDLAPEDAHTSRLTLRWTPEQSTPEDILQFVNERAGMSMGWTGSFDKLEALLG
;
A
#
# COMPACT_ATOMS: atom_id res chain seq x y z
N MET A 1 -4.40 -7.76 -9.36
CA MET A 1 -3.09 -7.77 -8.67
C MET A 1 -2.64 -9.21 -8.54
N LYS A 2 -1.36 -9.48 -8.81
CA LYS A 2 -0.74 -10.79 -8.69
C LYS A 2 0.65 -10.63 -8.09
N PHE A 3 0.98 -11.40 -7.05
CA PHE A 3 2.36 -11.47 -6.56
C PHE A 3 3.20 -12.31 -7.53
N ILE A 4 4.32 -11.74 -7.98
CA ILE A 4 5.34 -12.44 -8.77
C ILE A 4 6.31 -13.14 -7.81
N ARG A 5 6.67 -12.47 -6.71
CA ARG A 5 7.44 -13.03 -5.61
C ARG A 5 6.82 -12.59 -4.29
N THR A 6 6.63 -13.56 -3.39
CA THR A 6 6.19 -13.31 -2.02
C THR A 6 7.34 -13.55 -1.06
N ALA A 7 7.61 -12.58 -0.23
CA ALA A 7 8.44 -12.73 0.95
C ALA A 7 7.55 -12.85 2.19
N ALA A 8 7.83 -13.84 3.04
CA ALA A 8 7.04 -14.11 4.24
C ALA A 8 7.71 -13.62 5.53
N SER A 9 8.94 -13.12 5.45
CA SER A 9 9.71 -12.67 6.61
C SER A 9 9.76 -11.14 6.70
N LEU A 10 9.97 -10.64 7.92
CA LEU A 10 10.21 -9.21 8.13
C LEU A 10 11.45 -8.75 7.36
N ASN A 11 11.39 -7.51 6.85
CA ASN A 11 12.42 -6.83 6.07
C ASN A 11 12.76 -7.46 4.70
N GLU A 12 12.08 -8.53 4.30
CA GLU A 12 12.16 -9.06 2.95
C GLU A 12 11.11 -8.39 2.04
N THR A 13 11.42 -8.31 0.74
CA THR A 13 10.62 -7.59 -0.24
C THR A 13 9.84 -8.54 -1.15
N SER A 14 8.52 -8.38 -1.15
CA SER A 14 7.62 -8.96 -2.14
C SER A 14 7.54 -8.08 -3.38
N PHE A 15 7.34 -8.70 -4.54
CA PHE A 15 7.19 -8.04 -5.84
C PHE A 15 5.87 -8.46 -6.47
N TYR A 16 5.10 -7.49 -6.95
CA TYR A 16 3.78 -7.72 -7.49
C TYR A 16 3.50 -6.89 -8.74
N GLU A 17 2.53 -7.36 -9.50
CA GLU A 17 2.01 -6.74 -10.71
C GLU A 17 0.53 -6.35 -10.53
N MET A 18 0.17 -5.19 -11.03
CA MET A 18 -1.19 -4.70 -11.20
C MET A 18 -1.47 -4.46 -12.67
N SER A 19 -2.23 -5.36 -13.28
CA SER A 19 -2.71 -5.22 -14.65
C SER A 19 -4.07 -4.54 -14.69
N PHE A 20 -4.27 -3.66 -15.67
CA PHE A 20 -5.54 -2.98 -15.95
C PHE A 20 -6.02 -3.40 -17.34
N ASN A 21 -7.33 -3.32 -17.60
CA ASN A 21 -7.86 -3.73 -18.89
C ASN A 21 -7.30 -2.82 -20.02
N GLY A 22 -6.48 -3.40 -20.91
CA GLY A 22 -5.90 -2.70 -22.06
C GLY A 22 -4.74 -1.72 -21.76
N GLY A 23 -4.19 -1.72 -20.54
CA GLY A 23 -3.05 -0.89 -20.16
C GLY A 23 -1.79 -1.69 -19.87
N GLU A 24 -0.63 -1.02 -19.91
CA GLU A 24 0.64 -1.60 -19.46
C GLU A 24 0.56 -1.96 -17.97
N PRO A 25 1.18 -3.08 -17.56
CA PRO A 25 1.19 -3.47 -16.16
C PRO A 25 1.99 -2.48 -15.32
N MET A 26 1.48 -2.22 -14.12
CA MET A 26 2.24 -1.52 -13.09
C MET A 26 2.87 -2.53 -12.14
N TYR A 27 4.09 -2.25 -11.71
CA TYR A 27 4.78 -3.08 -10.73
C TYR A 27 5.00 -2.34 -9.43
N GLY A 28 5.05 -3.10 -8.35
CA GLY A 28 5.38 -2.56 -7.05
C GLY A 28 6.11 -3.54 -6.15
N LEU A 29 6.76 -2.97 -5.16
CA LEU A 29 7.43 -3.66 -4.08
C LEU A 29 6.64 -3.45 -2.79
N VAL A 30 6.60 -4.48 -1.94
CA VAL A 30 6.10 -4.39 -0.56
C VAL A 30 7.11 -5.01 0.38
N ARG A 31 7.50 -4.28 1.43
CA ARG A 31 8.41 -4.77 2.47
C ARG A 31 7.71 -4.69 3.83
N TYR A 32 7.47 -5.84 4.46
CA TYR A 32 6.86 -5.88 5.79
C TYR A 32 7.88 -5.49 6.86
N LEU A 33 7.54 -4.48 7.66
CA LEU A 33 8.37 -3.98 8.76
C LEU A 33 7.90 -4.50 10.12
N GLU A 34 6.59 -4.70 10.28
CA GLU A 34 5.99 -5.27 11.49
C GLU A 34 4.80 -6.17 11.12
N LEU A 35 4.75 -7.36 11.73
CA LEU A 35 3.63 -8.29 11.66
C LEU A 35 3.32 -8.78 13.06
N SER A 36 2.42 -8.07 13.74
CA SER A 36 1.93 -8.40 15.07
C SER A 36 0.55 -9.04 14.92
N PRO A 37 0.42 -10.38 15.11
CA PRO A 37 -0.83 -11.10 14.88
C PRO A 37 -2.01 -10.43 15.58
N SER A 38 -3.12 -10.24 14.84
CA SER A 38 -4.36 -9.63 15.31
C SER A 38 -4.29 -8.17 15.79
N HIS A 39 -3.14 -7.50 15.71
CA HIS A 39 -2.96 -6.17 16.29
C HIS A 39 -2.41 -5.13 15.31
N ARG A 40 -1.38 -5.47 14.53
CA ARG A 40 -0.72 -4.48 13.69
C ARG A 40 -0.02 -5.10 12.49
N ILE A 41 -0.11 -4.39 11.38
CA ILE A 41 0.67 -4.62 10.17
C ILE A 41 1.32 -3.30 9.78
N VAL A 42 2.63 -3.28 9.58
CA VAL A 42 3.37 -2.14 9.02
C VAL A 42 4.18 -2.61 7.83
N TYR A 43 4.07 -1.91 6.71
CA TYR A 43 4.84 -2.20 5.52
C TYR A 43 5.16 -0.93 4.73
N THR A 44 6.28 -0.94 3.99
CA THR A 44 6.51 0.05 2.95
C THR A 44 6.05 -0.46 1.59
N GLN A 45 5.64 0.46 0.73
CA GLN A 45 5.27 0.21 -0.65
C GLN A 45 5.97 1.18 -1.58
N GLN A 46 6.47 0.68 -2.70
CA GLN A 46 7.16 1.45 -3.74
C GLN A 46 6.64 1.05 -5.11
N PHE A 47 6.58 1.98 -6.06
CA PHE A 47 6.45 1.66 -7.47
C PHE A 47 7.82 1.29 -8.04
N CYS A 48 7.85 0.31 -8.94
CA CYS A 48 9.08 -0.10 -9.61
C CYS A 48 8.82 -0.45 -11.09
N ASP A 49 9.89 -0.61 -11.86
CA ASP A 49 9.83 -1.20 -13.19
C ASP A 49 9.83 -2.76 -13.12
N ALA A 50 9.78 -3.40 -14.28
CA ALA A 50 9.79 -4.86 -14.38
C ALA A 50 11.11 -5.51 -13.90
N ASN A 51 12.20 -4.74 -13.77
CA ASN A 51 13.49 -5.15 -13.22
C ASN A 51 13.63 -4.79 -11.73
N GLU A 52 12.53 -4.38 -11.09
CA GLU A 52 12.45 -4.01 -9.68
C GLU A 52 13.23 -2.74 -9.31
N GLN A 53 13.61 -1.92 -10.29
CA GLN A 53 14.16 -0.60 -10.02
C GLN A 53 13.05 0.33 -9.57
N VAL A 54 13.20 0.94 -8.39
CA VAL A 54 12.24 1.91 -7.86
C VAL A 54 12.15 3.11 -8.80
N ILE A 55 10.91 3.47 -9.17
CA ILE A 55 10.58 4.57 -10.07
C ILE A 55 9.35 5.32 -9.55
N ARG A 56 9.12 6.52 -10.09
CA ARG A 56 7.84 7.22 -9.92
C ARG A 56 6.84 6.68 -10.96
N PRO A 57 5.57 6.52 -10.60
CA PRO A 57 4.53 6.19 -11.57
C PRO A 57 4.40 7.31 -12.60
N VAL A 58 4.21 6.94 -13.88
CA VAL A 58 4.20 7.88 -15.03
C VAL A 58 3.11 8.95 -14.97
N PHE A 59 2.06 8.73 -14.19
CA PHE A 59 0.93 9.66 -14.05
C PHE A 59 1.16 10.74 -12.97
N PHE A 60 2.20 10.61 -12.14
CA PHE A 60 2.50 11.59 -11.09
C PHE A 60 3.98 12.00 -11.10
N SER A 61 4.25 13.25 -11.46
CA SER A 61 5.61 13.79 -11.55
C SER A 61 6.37 13.75 -10.22
N ASN A 62 5.66 13.94 -9.10
CA ASN A 62 6.24 14.02 -7.76
C ASN A 62 5.59 13.02 -6.80
N TRP A 63 5.22 11.81 -7.23
CA TRP A 63 4.69 10.84 -6.26
C TRP A 63 5.80 10.29 -5.34
N PRO A 64 5.64 10.31 -4.00
CA PRO A 64 6.63 9.77 -3.07
C PRO A 64 7.18 8.40 -3.49
N LEU A 65 8.50 8.23 -3.42
CA LEU A 65 9.14 6.97 -3.84
C LEU A 65 8.85 5.80 -2.87
N GLU A 66 8.61 6.11 -1.60
CA GLU A 66 8.26 5.12 -0.59
C GLU A 66 7.10 5.61 0.26
N MET A 67 6.09 4.76 0.38
CA MET A 67 4.92 4.98 1.21
C MET A 67 4.93 4.03 2.38
N ASN A 68 4.85 4.53 3.61
CA ASN A 68 4.63 3.73 4.79
C ASN A 68 3.14 3.54 5.04
N THR A 69 2.72 2.29 5.14
CA THR A 69 1.36 1.93 5.51
C THR A 69 1.37 1.22 6.84
N ARG A 70 0.60 1.75 7.78
CA ARG A 70 0.36 1.16 9.09
C ARG A 70 -1.12 0.90 9.28
N ILE A 71 -1.44 -0.34 9.61
CA ILE A 71 -2.78 -0.81 9.93
C ILE A 71 -2.75 -1.25 11.40
N ASP A 72 -3.55 -0.60 12.24
CA ASP A 72 -3.82 -1.06 13.60
C ASP A 72 -5.21 -1.69 13.65
N LEU A 73 -5.32 -2.82 14.35
CA LEU A 73 -6.56 -3.55 14.61
C LEU A 73 -6.80 -3.54 16.12
N ALA A 74 -7.94 -3.01 16.54
CA ALA A 74 -8.37 -3.02 17.93
C ALA A 74 -9.72 -3.75 18.05
N PRO A 75 -9.89 -4.71 18.97
CA PRO A 75 -11.17 -5.36 19.18
C PRO A 75 -12.20 -4.33 19.67
N GLU A 76 -13.38 -4.35 19.08
CA GLU A 76 -14.54 -3.58 19.57
C GLU A 76 -15.49 -4.49 20.35
N ASP A 77 -15.63 -5.75 19.91
CA ASP A 77 -16.32 -6.83 20.62
C ASP A 77 -15.71 -8.21 20.29
N ALA A 78 -16.44 -9.29 20.57
CA ALA A 78 -15.98 -10.67 20.32
C ALA A 78 -15.86 -11.06 18.83
N HIS A 79 -16.47 -10.30 17.93
CA HIS A 79 -16.58 -10.59 16.50
C HIS A 79 -16.13 -9.43 15.61
N THR A 80 -16.03 -8.21 16.14
CA THR A 80 -15.68 -7.01 15.37
C THR A 80 -14.37 -6.38 15.82
N SER A 81 -13.69 -5.73 14.88
CA SER A 81 -12.46 -4.98 15.14
C SER A 81 -12.51 -3.64 14.42
N ARG A 82 -12.06 -2.59 15.10
CA ARG A 82 -11.79 -1.29 14.48
C ARG A 82 -10.44 -1.34 13.78
N LEU A 83 -10.47 -1.06 12.48
CA LEU A 83 -9.27 -0.86 11.68
C LEU A 83 -8.92 0.63 11.62
N THR A 84 -7.68 0.98 11.97
CA THR A 84 -7.12 2.32 11.77
C THR A 84 -5.97 2.26 10.77
N LEU A 85 -6.15 2.88 9.61
CA LEU A 85 -5.13 3.03 8.57
C LEU A 85 -4.39 4.36 8.75
N ARG A 86 -3.06 4.32 8.75
CA ARG A 86 -2.20 5.49 8.55
C ARG A 86 -1.32 5.25 7.34
N TRP A 87 -1.26 6.25 6.48
CA TRP A 87 -0.55 6.17 5.22
C TRP A 87 0.26 7.44 5.02
N THR A 88 1.58 7.32 5.05
CA THR A 88 2.49 8.46 5.15
C THR A 88 3.63 8.33 4.14
N PRO A 89 3.91 9.38 3.35
CA PRO A 89 5.13 9.46 2.54
C PRO A 89 6.39 9.39 3.42
N GLU A 90 7.38 8.60 3.02
CA GLU A 90 8.70 8.57 3.65
C GLU A 90 9.75 9.29 2.79
N GLN A 91 10.76 9.86 3.45
CA GLN A 91 11.92 10.52 2.79
C GLN A 91 11.54 11.46 1.63
N SER A 92 10.40 12.13 1.77
CA SER A 92 9.73 12.86 0.68
C SER A 92 10.10 14.35 0.68
N THR A 93 10.26 14.92 -0.51
CA THR A 93 10.47 16.37 -0.66
C THR A 93 9.16 17.14 -0.41
N PRO A 94 9.21 18.48 -0.29
CA PRO A 94 7.98 19.29 -0.22
C PRO A 94 7.05 19.10 -1.42
N GLU A 95 7.60 18.93 -2.63
CA GLU A 95 6.83 18.66 -3.85
C GLU A 95 6.16 17.29 -3.79
N ASP A 96 6.85 16.29 -3.22
CA ASP A 96 6.31 14.96 -3.02
C ASP A 96 5.10 14.97 -2.08
N ILE A 97 5.25 15.70 -0.97
CA ILE A 97 4.19 15.87 0.03
C ILE A 97 3.01 16.62 -0.58
N LEU A 98 3.25 17.67 -1.38
CA LEU A 98 2.20 18.43 -2.03
C LEU A 98 1.40 17.56 -3.02
N GLN A 99 2.08 16.77 -3.85
CA GLN A 99 1.42 15.83 -4.77
C GLN A 99 0.58 14.82 -3.98
N PHE A 100 1.13 14.22 -2.92
CA PHE A 100 0.40 13.29 -2.06
C PHE A 100 -0.88 13.90 -1.46
N VAL A 101 -0.79 15.14 -0.95
CA VAL A 101 -1.93 15.85 -0.37
C VAL A 101 -3.00 16.13 -1.42
N ASN A 102 -2.62 16.52 -2.63
CA ASN A 102 -3.55 16.80 -3.73
C ASN A 102 -4.30 15.53 -4.18
N GLU A 103 -3.62 14.38 -4.19
CA GLU A 103 -4.22 13.09 -4.60
C GLU A 103 -4.98 12.37 -3.48
N ARG A 104 -4.91 12.88 -2.24
CA ARG A 104 -5.50 12.25 -1.04
C ARG A 104 -6.98 11.89 -1.19
N ALA A 105 -7.77 12.73 -1.88
CA ALA A 105 -9.19 12.48 -2.09
C ALA A 105 -9.43 11.21 -2.92
N GLY A 106 -8.72 11.08 -4.05
CA GLY A 106 -8.78 9.87 -4.89
C GLY A 106 -8.33 8.62 -4.13
N MET A 107 -7.33 8.77 -3.26
CA MET A 107 -6.74 7.66 -2.53
C MET A 107 -7.60 7.20 -1.36
N SER A 108 -8.33 8.14 -0.73
CA SER A 108 -9.36 7.81 0.24
C SER A 108 -10.41 6.90 -0.39
N MET A 109 -10.87 7.19 -1.61
CA MET A 109 -11.80 6.32 -2.33
C MET A 109 -11.21 4.94 -2.63
N GLY A 110 -9.94 4.88 -3.05
CA GLY A 110 -9.25 3.62 -3.31
C GLY A 110 -9.13 2.72 -2.06
N TRP A 111 -8.81 3.32 -0.91
CA TRP A 111 -8.75 2.61 0.37
C TRP A 111 -10.13 2.16 0.84
N THR A 112 -11.16 3.02 0.77
CA THR A 112 -12.54 2.65 1.09
C THR A 112 -12.97 1.43 0.28
N GLY A 113 -12.82 1.46 -1.04
CA GLY A 113 -13.20 0.33 -1.89
C GLY A 113 -12.38 -0.94 -1.65
N SER A 114 -11.18 -0.83 -1.07
CA SER A 114 -10.39 -2.00 -0.66
C SER A 114 -10.92 -2.61 0.63
N PHE A 115 -11.31 -1.79 1.60
CA PHE A 115 -11.92 -2.27 2.85
C PHE A 115 -13.34 -2.79 2.64
N ASP A 116 -14.13 -2.21 1.74
CA ASP A 116 -15.45 -2.75 1.37
C ASP A 116 -15.33 -4.19 0.83
N LYS A 117 -14.31 -4.46 0.01
CA LYS A 117 -14.02 -5.82 -0.49
C LYS A 117 -13.57 -6.77 0.61
N LEU A 118 -12.78 -6.26 1.58
CA LEU A 118 -12.35 -7.05 2.73
C LEU A 118 -13.56 -7.43 3.59
N GLU A 119 -14.45 -6.48 3.89
CA GLU A 119 -15.66 -6.72 4.66
C GLU A 119 -16.55 -7.76 3.97
N ALA A 120 -16.77 -7.64 2.66
CA ALA A 120 -17.52 -8.64 1.88
C ALA A 120 -16.90 -10.05 1.90
N LEU A 121 -15.58 -10.19 2.10
CA LEU A 121 -14.92 -11.49 2.24
C LEU A 121 -15.04 -12.07 3.65
N LEU A 122 -15.26 -11.23 4.67
CA LEU A 122 -15.37 -11.64 6.07
C LEU A 122 -16.81 -12.03 6.46
N GLY A 123 -17.81 -11.52 5.73
CA GLY A 123 -19.24 -11.81 5.93
C GLY A 123 -19.98 -10.72 6.69
#